data_AF-A0A0Q5JZX8-F1
#
_entry.id   AF-A0A0Q5JZX8-F1
#
_cell.length_a   1.000
_cell.length_b   1.000
_cell.length_c   1.000
_cell.angle_alpha   90.00
_cell.angle_beta   90.00
_cell.angle_gamma   90.00
#
_symmetry.space_group_name_H-M   'P 1'
#
loop_
_entity.id
_entity.type
_entity.pdbx_description
1 polymer ?
#
loop_
_entity_poly.entity_id
_entity_poly.type
_entity_poly.pdbx_seq_one_letter_code
_entity_poly.pdbx_strand_id
1 'polypeptide(L)'
;MQRPTISALVRDLNDQLALELAVVENAQREDLDLVEESLIGLELLKQRTGMSDEQLRAHLVTVRKDPALDQFEVDMYLRRLYGTGVSVWSQKRVKVLDLTDEERAAVMERRIPFQVAIELIKATGSQRQHLLERAIEEKLSAADLRRLIQQPVASSSLASQVQATRKLLPKLEKLQGQAAKRAEELLGELQKLINSK
;
A
#
# COMPACT_ATOMS: atom_id res chain seq x y z
N MET A 1 38.59 -4.60 41.45
CA MET A 1 37.71 -3.72 40.64
C MET A 1 36.27 -4.15 40.88
N GLN A 2 35.42 -3.29 41.43
CA GLN A 2 33.98 -3.55 41.52
C GLN A 2 33.36 -3.34 40.13
N ARG A 3 32.54 -4.28 39.65
CA ARG A 3 31.81 -4.10 38.40
C ARG A 3 30.73 -3.02 38.60
N PRO A 4 30.53 -2.12 37.62
CA PRO A 4 29.44 -1.15 37.71
C PRO A 4 28.12 -1.89 37.83
N THR A 5 27.28 -1.45 38.78
CA THR A 5 25.92 -1.96 38.97
C THR A 5 24.93 -0.93 38.45
N ILE A 6 23.80 -1.38 37.93
CA ILE A 6 22.70 -0.53 37.47
C ILE A 6 21.50 -0.70 38.40
N SER A 7 20.73 0.35 38.60
CA SER A 7 19.43 0.25 39.28
C SER A 7 18.44 -0.43 38.34
N ALA A 8 17.78 -1.47 38.84
CA ALA A 8 16.77 -2.22 38.10
C ALA A 8 15.54 -2.46 38.98
N LEU A 9 14.37 -2.50 38.36
CA LEU A 9 13.13 -2.94 38.99
C LEU A 9 12.76 -4.31 38.41
N VAL A 10 12.85 -5.36 39.21
CA VAL A 10 12.56 -6.74 38.78
C VAL A 10 11.09 -7.04 39.03
N ARG A 11 10.39 -7.52 38.00
CA ARG A 11 9.01 -7.99 38.07
C ARG A 11 8.92 -9.39 37.48
N ASP A 12 8.18 -10.27 38.14
CA ASP A 12 7.83 -11.57 37.57
C ASP A 12 6.66 -11.37 36.59
N LEU A 13 6.91 -11.62 35.32
CA LEU A 13 5.94 -11.53 34.23
C LEU A 13 5.90 -12.87 33.50
N ASN A 14 4.72 -13.27 33.02
CA ASN A 14 4.64 -14.35 32.04
C ASN A 14 5.06 -13.85 30.66
N ASP A 15 5.38 -14.76 29.73
CA ASP A 15 5.90 -14.40 28.39
C ASP A 15 4.98 -13.42 27.65
N GLN A 16 3.67 -13.60 27.78
CA GLN A 16 2.66 -12.72 27.18
C GLN A 16 2.73 -11.29 27.73
N LEU A 17 2.75 -11.13 29.06
CA LEU A 17 2.85 -9.84 29.72
C LEU A 17 4.21 -9.17 29.50
N ALA A 18 5.28 -9.96 29.45
CA ALA A 18 6.62 -9.47 29.12
C ALA A 18 6.65 -8.88 27.70
N LEU A 19 6.05 -9.58 26.74
CA LEU A 19 5.92 -9.11 25.36
C LEU A 19 5.04 -7.86 25.26
N GLU A 20 3.89 -7.84 25.93
CA GLU A 20 3.02 -6.67 26.00
C GLU A 20 3.73 -5.44 26.58
N LEU A 21 4.49 -5.63 27.67
CA LEU A 21 5.25 -4.55 28.29
C LEU A 21 6.33 -4.02 27.35
N ALA A 22 7.07 -4.91 26.68
CA ALA A 22 8.09 -4.53 25.70
C ALA A 22 7.50 -3.73 24.53
N VAL A 23 6.30 -4.09 24.08
CA VAL A 23 5.58 -3.38 23.03
C VAL A 23 5.16 -1.99 23.49
N VAL A 24 4.61 -1.86 24.70
CA VAL A 24 4.23 -0.56 25.27
C VAL A 24 5.44 0.35 25.47
N GLU A 25 6.55 -0.18 25.99
CA GLU A 25 7.79 0.58 26.16
C GLU A 25 8.37 1.02 24.81
N ASN A 26 8.34 0.16 23.79
CA ASN A 26 8.75 0.53 22.45
C ASN A 26 7.80 1.59 21.86
N ALA A 27 6.47 1.43 21.98
CA ALA A 27 5.44 2.38 21.54
C ALA A 27 5.59 3.78 22.16
N GLN A 28 6.18 3.87 23.36
CA GLN A 28 6.48 5.13 24.03
C GLN A 28 7.80 5.79 23.56
N ARG A 29 8.61 5.13 22.72
CA ARG A 29 9.75 5.79 22.05
C ARG A 29 9.20 6.67 20.93
N GLU A 30 9.68 7.91 20.84
CA GLU A 30 9.22 8.95 19.89
C GLU A 30 9.42 8.59 18.38
N ASP A 31 9.89 7.39 18.04
CA ASP A 31 10.39 7.03 16.72
C ASP A 31 9.79 5.75 16.08
N LEU A 32 8.77 5.12 16.67
CA LEU A 32 8.18 3.94 16.04
C LEU A 32 7.48 4.29 14.72
N ASP A 33 7.89 3.59 13.66
CA ASP A 33 7.25 3.72 12.36
C ASP A 33 5.91 2.98 12.33
N LEU A 34 4.92 3.59 11.69
CA LEU A 34 3.53 3.10 11.71
C LEU A 34 3.38 1.73 11.04
N VAL A 35 4.29 1.34 10.15
CA VAL A 35 4.35 -0.02 9.58
C VAL A 35 4.72 -1.03 10.65
N GLU A 36 5.81 -0.77 11.38
CA GLU A 36 6.33 -1.67 12.41
C GLU A 36 5.32 -1.87 13.52
N GLU A 37 4.71 -0.80 14.04
CA GLU A 37 3.65 -0.90 15.04
C GLU A 37 2.48 -1.76 14.57
N SER A 38 2.10 -1.60 13.30
CA SER A 38 0.98 -2.33 12.72
C SER A 38 1.29 -3.81 12.60
N LEU A 39 2.51 -4.17 12.16
CA LEU A 39 2.95 -5.57 12.07
C LEU A 39 3.03 -6.21 13.47
N ILE A 40 3.65 -5.53 14.43
CA ILE A 40 3.76 -6.03 15.81
C ILE A 40 2.38 -6.24 16.41
N GLY A 41 1.47 -5.26 16.32
CA GLY A 41 0.16 -5.42 16.94
C GLY A 41 -0.72 -6.46 16.25
N LEU A 42 -0.56 -6.68 14.94
CA LEU A 42 -1.23 -7.79 14.26
C LEU A 42 -0.70 -9.14 14.76
N GLU A 43 0.60 -9.27 14.98
CA GLU A 43 1.19 -10.49 15.54
C GLU A 43 0.72 -10.75 16.98
N LEU A 44 0.63 -9.72 17.82
CA LEU A 44 0.05 -9.84 19.16
C LEU A 44 -1.42 -10.29 19.12
N LEU A 45 -2.20 -9.75 18.19
CA LEU A 45 -3.60 -10.17 18.01
C LEU A 45 -3.69 -11.62 17.55
N LYS A 46 -2.78 -12.10 16.70
CA LYS A 46 -2.74 -13.51 16.28
C LYS A 46 -2.39 -14.42 17.44
N GLN A 47 -1.41 -14.05 18.26
CA GLN A 47 -1.07 -14.82 19.47
C GLN A 47 -2.24 -14.87 20.46
N ARG A 48 -2.96 -13.76 20.62
CA ARG A 48 -4.12 -13.68 21.51
C ARG A 48 -5.33 -14.48 21.02
N THR A 49 -5.59 -14.46 19.72
CA THR A 49 -6.81 -15.05 19.13
C THR A 49 -6.59 -16.44 18.54
N GLY A 50 -5.34 -16.83 18.27
CA GLY A 50 -4.98 -18.05 17.54
C GLY A 50 -5.34 -18.01 16.05
N MET A 51 -5.69 -16.84 15.50
CA MET A 51 -6.18 -16.70 14.12
C MET A 51 -5.04 -16.53 13.11
N SER A 52 -5.28 -16.95 11.86
CA SER A 52 -4.46 -16.55 10.70
C SER A 52 -4.68 -15.08 10.34
N ASP A 53 -3.84 -14.53 9.47
CA ASP A 53 -3.97 -13.15 8.97
C ASP A 53 -5.33 -12.90 8.31
N GLU A 54 -5.83 -13.85 7.52
CA GLU A 54 -7.14 -13.75 6.85
C GLU A 54 -8.29 -13.79 7.86
N GLN A 55 -8.21 -14.71 8.82
CA GLN A 55 -9.20 -14.87 9.88
C GLN A 55 -9.25 -13.64 10.78
N LEU A 56 -8.09 -13.12 11.17
CA LEU A 56 -7.98 -11.92 11.98
C LEU A 56 -8.53 -10.70 11.24
N ARG A 57 -8.20 -10.54 9.96
CA ARG A 57 -8.76 -9.45 9.13
C ARG A 57 -10.29 -9.51 9.09
N ALA A 58 -10.85 -10.70 8.87
CA ALA A 58 -12.30 -10.89 8.88
C ALA A 58 -12.91 -10.57 10.25
N HIS A 59 -12.28 -11.06 11.33
CA HIS A 59 -12.71 -10.82 12.69
C HIS A 59 -12.73 -9.32 13.05
N LEU A 60 -11.66 -8.58 12.74
CA LEU A 60 -11.61 -7.12 12.96
C LEU A 60 -12.73 -6.38 12.21
N VAL A 61 -13.07 -6.81 10.99
CA VAL A 61 -14.20 -6.22 10.25
C VAL A 61 -15.54 -6.54 10.91
N THR A 62 -15.71 -7.75 11.42
CA THR A 62 -16.91 -8.19 12.15
C THR A 62 -17.07 -7.39 13.43
N VAL A 63 -16.04 -7.34 14.29
CA VAL A 63 -16.05 -6.58 15.56
C VAL A 63 -16.31 -5.10 15.33
N ARG A 64 -15.77 -4.51 14.25
CA ARG A 64 -16.07 -3.11 13.90
C ARG A 64 -17.57 -2.88 13.63
N LYS A 65 -18.25 -3.84 13.00
CA LYS A 65 -19.67 -3.73 12.64
C LYS A 65 -20.57 -4.04 13.82
N ASP A 66 -20.20 -5.05 14.60
CA ASP A 66 -20.93 -5.52 15.76
C ASP A 66 -19.95 -5.81 16.91
N PRO A 67 -19.78 -4.84 17.84
CA PRO A 67 -18.90 -5.00 18.98
C PRO A 67 -19.29 -6.15 19.92
N ALA A 68 -20.55 -6.62 19.89
CA ALA A 68 -20.97 -7.74 20.73
C ALA A 68 -20.33 -9.07 20.31
N LEU A 69 -19.73 -9.14 19.12
CA LEU A 69 -19.03 -10.30 18.61
C LEU A 69 -17.53 -10.31 18.94
N ASP A 70 -17.05 -9.35 19.73
CA ASP A 70 -15.65 -9.26 20.20
C ASP A 70 -15.34 -10.26 21.32
N GLN A 71 -15.30 -11.54 20.98
CA GLN A 71 -15.05 -12.64 21.93
C GLN A 71 -13.66 -12.57 22.59
N PHE A 72 -12.71 -11.86 21.95
CA PHE A 72 -11.31 -11.81 22.38
C PHE A 72 -10.93 -10.45 22.98
N GLU A 73 -11.89 -9.52 23.10
CA GLU A 73 -11.70 -8.15 23.58
C GLU A 73 -10.62 -7.38 22.79
N VAL A 74 -10.54 -7.61 21.47
CA VAL A 74 -9.51 -7.02 20.63
C VAL A 74 -9.62 -5.49 20.58
N ASP A 75 -10.82 -4.90 20.68
CA ASP A 75 -10.97 -3.44 20.68
C ASP A 75 -10.36 -2.80 21.93
N MET A 76 -10.66 -3.35 23.10
CA MET A 76 -10.11 -2.85 24.35
C MET A 76 -8.59 -3.07 24.40
N TYR A 77 -8.12 -4.23 23.95
CA TYR A 77 -6.69 -4.56 23.90
C TYR A 77 -5.91 -3.58 23.04
N LEU A 78 -6.39 -3.31 21.83
CA LEU A 78 -5.76 -2.36 20.90
C LEU A 78 -5.76 -0.92 21.44
N ARG A 79 -6.85 -0.49 22.08
CA ARG A 79 -6.92 0.84 22.71
C ARG A 79 -5.92 1.00 23.84
N ARG A 80 -5.76 -0.04 24.67
CA ARG A 80 -4.80 -0.01 25.79
C ARG A 80 -3.35 0.10 25.28
N LEU A 81 -2.99 -0.66 24.25
CA LEU A 81 -1.61 -0.71 23.76
C LEU A 81 -1.26 0.47 22.84
N TYR A 82 -2.16 0.86 21.95
CA TYR A 82 -1.85 1.77 20.83
C TYR A 82 -2.75 3.01 20.79
N GLY A 83 -3.61 3.23 21.80
CA GLY A 83 -4.55 4.35 21.84
C GLY A 83 -5.63 4.33 20.75
N THR A 84 -5.63 3.31 19.89
CA THR A 84 -6.52 3.19 18.73
C THR A 84 -7.22 1.84 18.74
N GLY A 85 -8.51 1.81 18.42
CA GLY A 85 -9.33 0.59 18.45
C GLY A 85 -9.50 -0.08 17.09
N VAL A 86 -10.31 -1.14 17.06
CA VAL A 86 -10.59 -1.99 15.90
C VAL A 86 -11.00 -1.20 14.66
N SER A 87 -11.67 -0.06 14.82
CA SER A 87 -12.05 0.80 13.68
C SER A 87 -10.85 1.25 12.84
N VAL A 88 -9.77 1.71 13.48
CA VAL A 88 -8.53 2.12 12.78
C VAL A 88 -7.80 0.90 12.23
N TRP A 89 -7.74 -0.16 13.03
CA TRP A 89 -6.98 -1.36 12.69
C TRP A 89 -7.58 -2.09 11.49
N SER A 90 -8.89 -2.30 11.48
CA SER A 90 -9.58 -3.00 10.38
C SER A 90 -9.57 -2.21 9.07
N GLN A 91 -9.42 -0.89 9.10
CA GLN A 91 -9.52 -0.03 7.92
C GLN A 91 -8.15 0.39 7.36
N LYS A 92 -7.15 0.53 8.23
CA LYS A 92 -5.84 1.10 7.90
C LYS A 92 -4.71 0.14 8.24
N ARG A 93 -4.53 -0.20 9.52
CA ARG A 93 -3.33 -0.93 9.96
C ARG A 93 -3.24 -2.35 9.36
N VAL A 94 -4.37 -3.06 9.23
CA VAL A 94 -4.38 -4.41 8.63
C VAL A 94 -3.88 -4.44 7.18
N LYS A 95 -3.96 -3.31 6.47
CA LYS A 95 -3.49 -3.21 5.08
C LYS A 95 -1.97 -3.23 4.95
N VAL A 96 -1.23 -3.11 6.06
CA VAL A 96 0.23 -3.27 6.06
C VAL A 96 0.66 -4.65 5.53
N LEU A 97 -0.19 -5.66 5.72
CA LEU A 97 0.01 -7.02 5.23
C LEU A 97 -0.04 -7.11 3.70
N ASP A 98 -0.67 -6.13 3.04
CA ASP A 98 -0.84 -6.09 1.59
C ASP A 98 0.30 -5.31 0.90
N LEU A 99 1.23 -4.73 1.67
CA LEU A 99 2.39 -4.00 1.17
C LEU A 99 3.49 -4.96 0.68
N THR A 100 4.29 -4.53 -0.28
CA THR A 100 5.54 -5.22 -0.63
C THR A 100 6.65 -4.87 0.35
N ASP A 101 7.75 -5.62 0.35
CA ASP A 101 8.94 -5.29 1.15
C ASP A 101 9.49 -3.90 0.81
N GLU A 102 9.52 -3.55 -0.47
CA GLU A 102 9.99 -2.23 -0.95
C GLU A 102 9.11 -1.08 -0.43
N GLU A 103 7.80 -1.27 -0.41
CA GLU A 103 6.86 -0.26 0.11
C GLU A 103 6.94 -0.13 1.62
N ARG A 104 7.11 -1.24 2.35
CA ARG A 104 7.36 -1.21 3.80
C ARG A 104 8.64 -0.42 4.10
N ALA A 105 9.73 -0.72 3.40
CA ALA A 105 11.00 -0.01 3.56
C ALA A 105 10.84 1.49 3.25
N ALA A 106 10.11 1.85 2.20
CA ALA A 106 9.89 3.25 1.84
C ALA A 106 9.12 4.04 2.92
N VAL A 107 8.19 3.41 3.63
CA VAL A 107 7.50 4.05 4.77
C VAL A 107 8.42 4.13 5.99
N MET A 108 9.10 3.02 6.33
CA MET A 108 10.01 2.96 7.49
C MET A 108 11.16 3.97 7.39
N GLU A 109 11.71 4.17 6.19
CA GLU A 109 12.74 5.16 5.90
C GLU A 109 12.20 6.58 5.77
N ARG A 110 10.89 6.80 6.03
CA ARG A 110 10.18 8.08 5.92
C ARG A 110 10.27 8.71 4.52
N ARG A 111 10.51 7.90 3.48
CA ARG A 111 10.52 8.35 2.07
C ARG A 111 9.11 8.66 1.57
N ILE A 112 8.12 7.90 2.03
CA ILE A 112 6.71 8.16 1.77
C ILE A 112 5.86 8.05 3.05
N PRO A 113 4.80 8.84 3.21
CA PRO A 113 3.84 8.64 4.31
C PRO A 113 3.09 7.31 4.18
N PHE A 114 2.74 6.68 5.30
CA PHE A 114 1.95 5.44 5.31
C PHE A 114 0.66 5.52 4.48
N GLN A 115 -0.05 6.65 4.50
CA GLN A 115 -1.28 6.81 3.70
C GLN A 115 -1.03 6.72 2.18
N VAL A 116 0.17 7.08 1.71
CA VAL A 116 0.56 6.93 0.30
C VAL A 116 0.76 5.45 -0.02
N ALA A 117 1.45 4.71 0.84
CA ALA A 117 1.63 3.27 0.68
C ALA A 117 0.29 2.51 0.65
N ILE A 118 -0.68 2.91 1.47
CA ILE A 118 -2.02 2.30 1.44
C ILE A 118 -2.75 2.53 0.11
N GLU A 119 -2.52 3.66 -0.58
CA GLU A 119 -3.11 3.88 -1.90
C GLU A 119 -2.46 3.02 -2.98
N LEU A 120 -1.17 2.69 -2.87
CA LEU A 120 -0.45 1.80 -3.82
C LEU A 120 -1.07 0.41 -3.92
N ILE A 121 -1.67 -0.10 -2.84
CA ILE A 121 -2.36 -1.41 -2.82
C ILE A 121 -3.46 -1.50 -3.89
N LYS A 122 -4.02 -0.36 -4.32
CA LYS A 122 -5.07 -0.33 -5.36
C LYS A 122 -4.51 -0.49 -6.79
N ALA A 123 -3.20 -0.30 -6.98
CA ALA A 123 -2.53 -0.53 -8.25
C ALA A 123 -1.96 -1.95 -8.32
N THR A 124 -1.69 -2.45 -9.53
CA THR A 124 -1.18 -3.82 -9.73
C THR A 124 0.04 -3.85 -10.65
N GLY A 125 0.90 -4.84 -10.45
CA GLY A 125 2.07 -5.12 -11.31
C GLY A 125 2.99 -3.92 -11.51
N SER A 126 3.35 -3.66 -12.77
CA SER A 126 4.26 -2.58 -13.17
C SER A 126 3.73 -1.18 -12.85
N GLN A 127 2.41 -0.98 -12.82
CA GLN A 127 1.83 0.30 -12.45
C GLN A 127 2.13 0.63 -10.98
N ARG A 128 2.03 -0.36 -10.08
CA ARG A 128 2.29 -0.17 -8.64
C ARG A 128 3.73 0.25 -8.38
N GLN A 129 4.68 -0.43 -9.03
CA GLN A 129 6.11 -0.11 -8.90
C GLN A 129 6.42 1.30 -9.44
N HIS A 130 5.92 1.64 -10.63
CA HIS A 130 6.12 2.97 -11.20
C HIS A 130 5.51 4.08 -10.32
N LEU A 131 4.35 3.83 -9.72
CA LEU A 131 3.71 4.77 -8.80
C LEU A 131 4.50 4.94 -7.49
N LEU A 132 5.16 3.89 -6.99
CA LEU A 132 6.05 3.97 -5.83
C LEU A 132 7.26 4.86 -6.12
N GLU A 133 7.94 4.64 -7.26
CA GLU A 133 9.08 5.46 -7.71
C GLU A 133 8.69 6.94 -7.78
N ARG A 134 7.59 7.24 -8.48
CA ARG A 134 7.07 8.60 -8.59
C ARG A 134 6.66 9.19 -7.25
N ALA A 135 6.09 8.40 -6.34
CA ALA A 135 5.72 8.88 -5.01
C ALA A 135 6.94 9.33 -4.21
N ILE A 136 8.08 8.65 -4.36
CA ILE A 136 9.35 8.99 -3.69
C ILE A 136 9.96 10.24 -4.34
N GLU A 137 10.04 10.28 -5.67
CA GLU A 137 10.70 11.37 -6.41
C GLU A 137 9.91 12.68 -6.36
N GLU A 138 8.61 12.62 -6.65
CA GLU A 138 7.73 13.80 -6.75
C GLU A 138 7.07 14.16 -5.41
N LYS A 139 7.32 13.38 -4.33
CA LYS A 139 6.70 13.54 -3.01
C LYS A 139 5.17 13.59 -3.07
N LEU A 140 4.58 12.65 -3.81
CA LEU A 140 3.14 12.62 -4.08
C LEU A 140 2.32 12.46 -2.79
N SER A 141 1.19 13.17 -2.72
CA SER A 141 0.21 12.93 -1.67
C SER A 141 -0.66 11.70 -1.98
N ALA A 142 -1.34 11.18 -0.96
CA ALA A 142 -2.33 10.10 -1.15
C ALA A 142 -3.46 10.51 -2.12
N ALA A 143 -3.80 11.80 -2.18
CA ALA A 143 -4.79 12.32 -3.12
C ALA A 143 -4.26 12.34 -4.56
N ASP A 144 -2.99 12.71 -4.75
CA ASP A 144 -2.34 12.68 -6.07
C ASP A 144 -2.26 11.26 -6.62
N LEU A 145 -1.84 10.33 -5.77
CA LEU A 145 -1.74 8.92 -6.15
C LEU A 145 -3.11 8.35 -6.51
N ARG A 146 -4.15 8.67 -5.73
CA ARG A 146 -5.53 8.26 -6.03
C ARG A 146 -5.98 8.76 -7.40
N ARG A 147 -5.65 10.01 -7.73
CA ARG A 147 -5.93 10.59 -9.05
C ARG A 147 -5.17 9.86 -10.15
N LEU A 148 -3.89 9.54 -9.95
CA LEU A 148 -3.08 8.80 -10.93
C LEU A 148 -3.54 7.35 -11.14
N ILE A 149 -4.05 6.69 -10.09
CA ILE A 149 -4.64 5.35 -10.17
C ILE A 149 -6.00 5.38 -10.89
N GLN A 150 -6.81 6.40 -10.61
CA GLN A 150 -8.14 6.57 -11.22
C GLN A 150 -8.08 7.11 -12.65
N GLN A 151 -7.00 7.79 -13.03
CA GLN A 151 -6.77 8.09 -14.43
C GLN A 151 -6.72 6.74 -15.15
N PRO A 152 -7.61 6.50 -16.13
CA PRO A 152 -7.54 5.28 -16.91
C PRO A 152 -6.13 5.25 -17.44
N VAL A 153 -5.40 4.19 -17.08
CA VAL A 153 -4.07 3.95 -17.59
C VAL A 153 -4.25 4.05 -19.09
N ALA A 154 -3.74 5.13 -19.68
CA ALA A 154 -3.38 5.13 -21.07
C ALA A 154 -2.26 4.11 -21.13
N SER A 155 -2.64 2.83 -21.03
CA SER A 155 -1.79 1.75 -21.43
C SER A 155 -1.41 2.19 -22.83
N SER A 156 -0.12 2.32 -23.05
CA SER A 156 0.49 2.28 -24.36
C SER A 156 0.23 0.91 -25.00
N SER A 157 -1.02 0.42 -24.94
CA SER A 157 -1.50 -0.69 -25.70
C SER A 157 -1.68 -0.18 -27.12
N LEU A 158 -1.25 -1.01 -28.06
CA LEU A 158 -1.51 -0.79 -29.48
C LEU A 158 -2.99 -0.51 -29.72
N ALA A 159 -3.91 -1.10 -28.93
CA ALA A 159 -5.35 -0.88 -29.02
C ALA A 159 -5.75 0.58 -28.73
N SER A 160 -5.21 1.20 -27.67
CA SER A 160 -5.48 2.61 -27.32
C SER A 160 -4.92 3.56 -28.39
N GLN A 161 -3.72 3.30 -28.89
CA GLN A 161 -3.10 4.08 -29.96
C GLN A 161 -3.89 3.96 -31.27
N VAL A 162 -4.34 2.76 -31.64
CA VAL A 162 -5.21 2.53 -32.81
C VAL A 162 -6.53 3.28 -32.68
N GLN A 163 -7.15 3.28 -31.48
CA GLN A 163 -8.41 3.99 -31.26
C GLN A 163 -8.25 5.53 -31.33
N ALA A 164 -7.15 6.06 -30.83
CA ALA A 164 -6.81 7.48 -30.95
C ALA A 164 -6.53 7.88 -32.41
N THR A 165 -5.74 7.09 -33.12
CA THR A 165 -5.43 7.29 -34.55
C THR A 165 -6.69 7.20 -35.41
N ARG A 166 -7.62 6.28 -35.10
CA ARG A 166 -8.91 6.15 -35.82
C ARG A 166 -9.72 7.45 -35.80
N LYS A 167 -9.69 8.20 -34.70
CA LYS A 167 -10.38 9.50 -34.58
C LYS A 167 -9.73 10.60 -35.43
N LEU A 168 -8.46 10.43 -35.82
CA LEU A 168 -7.68 11.39 -36.60
C LEU A 168 -7.67 11.06 -38.10
N LEU A 169 -8.11 9.86 -38.52
CA LEU A 169 -8.21 9.45 -39.93
C LEU A 169 -9.00 10.44 -40.82
N PRO A 170 -10.12 11.05 -40.38
CA PRO A 170 -10.82 12.03 -41.20
C PRO A 170 -10.01 13.32 -41.47
N LYS A 171 -8.99 13.61 -40.66
CA LYS A 171 -8.06 14.73 -40.89
C LYS A 171 -6.93 14.34 -41.82
N LEU A 172 -6.55 13.07 -41.88
CA LEU A 172 -5.57 12.53 -42.83
C LEU A 172 -6.04 12.69 -44.27
N GLU A 173 -7.32 12.48 -44.54
CA GLU A 173 -7.93 12.68 -45.88
C GLU A 173 -7.82 14.12 -46.40
N LYS A 174 -7.57 15.09 -45.51
CA LYS A 174 -7.47 16.51 -45.82
C LYS A 174 -6.03 17.01 -45.98
N LEU A 175 -5.04 16.14 -45.78
CA LEU A 175 -3.63 16.50 -45.94
C LEU A 175 -3.29 16.73 -47.42
N GLN A 176 -2.40 17.68 -47.69
CA GLN A 176 -1.93 18.02 -49.03
C GLN A 176 -0.41 18.18 -49.07
N GLY A 177 0.17 18.10 -50.27
CA GLY A 177 1.60 18.32 -50.49
C GLY A 177 2.50 17.23 -49.89
N GLN A 178 3.65 17.62 -49.33
CA GLN A 178 4.62 16.66 -48.77
C GLN A 178 4.07 15.85 -47.58
N ALA A 179 3.18 16.43 -46.79
CA ALA A 179 2.57 15.74 -45.64
C ALA A 179 1.66 14.59 -46.07
N ALA A 180 0.94 14.72 -47.19
CA ALA A 180 0.12 13.66 -47.76
C ALA A 180 0.96 12.48 -48.25
N LYS A 181 2.03 12.77 -49.02
CA LYS A 181 2.97 11.74 -49.49
C LYS A 181 3.59 10.94 -48.35
N ARG A 182 4.02 11.63 -47.28
CA ARG A 182 4.61 10.95 -46.12
C ARG A 182 3.58 10.12 -45.35
N ALA A 183 2.33 10.56 -45.28
CA ALA A 183 1.26 9.80 -44.67
C ALA A 183 0.93 8.53 -45.45
N GLU A 184 0.92 8.59 -46.79
CA GLU A 184 0.73 7.43 -47.67
C GLU A 184 1.82 6.37 -47.48
N GLU A 185 3.09 6.78 -47.39
CA GLU A 185 4.22 5.88 -47.12
C GLU A 185 4.05 5.13 -45.79
N LEU A 186 3.74 5.86 -44.71
CA LEU A 186 3.56 5.29 -43.37
C LEU A 186 2.34 4.34 -43.30
N LEU A 187 1.26 4.67 -44.00
CA LEU A 187 0.09 3.79 -44.12
C LEU A 187 0.45 2.51 -44.89
N GLY A 188 1.27 2.63 -45.94
CA GLY A 188 1.77 1.49 -46.71
C GLY A 188 2.65 0.55 -45.87
N GLU A 189 3.55 1.09 -45.06
CA GLU A 189 4.35 0.31 -44.11
C GLU A 189 3.48 -0.41 -43.07
N LEU A 190 2.50 0.30 -42.50
CA LEU A 190 1.54 -0.27 -41.55
C LEU A 190 0.74 -1.43 -42.19
N GLN A 191 0.28 -1.24 -43.42
CA GLN A 191 -0.52 -2.24 -44.13
C GLN A 191 0.31 -3.48 -44.50
N LYS A 192 1.59 -3.31 -44.85
CA LYS A 192 2.52 -4.43 -45.03
C LYS A 192 2.68 -5.25 -43.74
N LEU A 193 2.86 -4.59 -42.60
CA LEU A 193 3.00 -5.25 -41.30
C LEU A 193 1.73 -6.00 -40.88
N ILE A 194 0.54 -5.47 -41.21
CA ILE A 194 -0.74 -6.12 -40.92
C ILE A 194 -0.96 -7.35 -41.82
N ASN A 195 -0.60 -7.27 -43.10
CA ASN A 195 -0.80 -8.34 -44.08
C ASN A 195 0.35 -9.37 -44.12
N SER A 196 1.46 -9.12 -43.42
CA SER A 196 2.58 -10.07 -43.28
C SER A 196 2.42 -11.03 -42.09
N LYS A 197 1.25 -11.03 -41.43
CA LYS A 197 0.82 -12.01 -40.43
C LYS A 197 -0.29 -12.87 -41.03
#